data_AF-K1S371-F1
#
_entry.id   AF-K1S371-F1
#
_cell.length_a   1.000
_cell.length_b   1.000
_cell.length_c   1.000
_cell.angle_alpha   90.00
_cell.angle_beta   90.00
_cell.angle_gamma   90.00
#
_symmetry.space_group_name_H-M   'P 1'
#
loop_
_entity.id
_entity.type
_entity.pdbx_description
1 polymer ?
#
loop_
_entity_poly.entity_id
_entity_poly.type
_entity_poly.pdbx_seq_one_letter_code
_entity_poly.pdbx_strand_id
1 'polypeptide(L)'
;QFIAKADFSTLKSNLHEYVKQIVDRKTQKTQTLNSEFVRSMEEVRIANFLYMHQIEYEYEPIYQYPILDANKPYTPDFKITQRGKTSYIEHFGITEDGQSDRYSKEELDRYIARIKDKKHLHETHHTDLICTYSHHSDGRDYLSHLREELLWRGYELTKRPAEEVYKKLVDSEESKYITRLTLLICTFINNFKTQGYSTEKFDDYKAATKNV
;
A
#
# COMPACT_ATOMS: atom_id res chain seq x y z
N GLN A 1 -25.40 -6.43 -32.62
CA GLN A 1 -25.14 -6.42 -31.15
C GLN A 1 -23.90 -7.23 -30.89
N PHE A 2 -22.72 -6.64 -30.62
CA PHE A 2 -21.55 -7.30 -29.97
C PHE A 2 -20.33 -6.36 -29.89
N ILE A 3 -20.46 -5.09 -29.45
CA ILE A 3 -19.27 -4.20 -29.30
C ILE A 3 -19.26 -3.44 -27.96
N ALA A 4 -20.25 -3.59 -27.08
CA ALA A 4 -20.30 -2.81 -25.83
C ALA A 4 -19.48 -3.40 -24.65
N LYS A 5 -18.94 -4.61 -24.75
CA LYS A 5 -18.24 -5.30 -23.64
C LYS A 5 -16.72 -5.39 -23.80
N ALA A 6 -16.17 -5.13 -24.98
CA ALA A 6 -14.74 -5.33 -25.26
C ALA A 6 -13.85 -4.17 -24.74
N ASP A 7 -14.38 -2.94 -24.66
CA ASP A 7 -13.56 -1.75 -24.36
C ASP A 7 -13.40 -1.43 -22.86
N PHE A 8 -14.26 -1.97 -22.00
CA PHE A 8 -14.15 -1.72 -20.56
C PHE A 8 -13.04 -2.54 -19.89
N SER A 9 -12.69 -3.70 -20.43
CA SER A 9 -11.68 -4.58 -19.83
C SER A 9 -10.27 -4.02 -20.01
N THR A 10 -9.96 -3.48 -21.20
CA THR A 10 -8.68 -2.86 -21.56
C THR A 10 -8.47 -1.52 -20.85
N LEU A 11 -9.50 -0.69 -20.73
CA LEU A 11 -9.39 0.56 -19.98
C LEU A 11 -9.12 0.30 -18.49
N LYS A 12 -9.81 -0.69 -17.91
CA LYS A 12 -9.65 -1.10 -16.52
C LYS A 12 -8.29 -1.74 -16.25
N SER A 13 -7.76 -2.54 -17.19
CA SER A 13 -6.43 -3.14 -17.07
C SER A 13 -5.34 -2.08 -17.11
N ASN A 14 -5.43 -1.13 -18.04
CA ASN A 14 -4.46 -0.04 -18.16
C ASN A 14 -4.46 0.86 -16.92
N LEU A 15 -5.65 1.14 -16.37
CA LEU A 15 -5.78 1.88 -15.11
C LEU A 15 -5.12 1.14 -13.95
N HIS A 16 -5.31 -0.19 -13.86
CA HIS A 16 -4.71 -0.99 -12.82
C HIS A 16 -3.18 -0.98 -12.89
N GLU A 17 -2.63 -1.09 -14.11
CA GLU A 17 -1.19 -1.04 -14.36
C GLU A 17 -0.60 0.35 -14.03
N TYR A 18 -1.31 1.41 -14.37
CA TYR A 18 -0.92 2.77 -14.03
C TYR A 18 -0.93 3.04 -12.51
N VAL A 19 -1.99 2.61 -11.82
CA VAL A 19 -2.06 2.69 -10.34
C VAL A 19 -0.87 1.95 -9.72
N LYS A 20 -0.52 0.78 -10.24
CA LYS A 20 0.65 0.02 -9.79
C LYS A 20 1.95 0.82 -9.96
N GLN A 21 2.19 1.42 -11.12
CA GLN A 21 3.40 2.23 -11.36
C GLN A 21 3.53 3.43 -10.42
N ILE A 22 2.42 4.14 -10.13
CA ILE A 22 2.44 5.26 -9.17
C ILE A 22 2.73 4.75 -7.76
N VAL A 23 2.07 3.67 -7.35
CA VAL A 23 2.31 3.03 -6.04
C VAL A 23 3.79 2.71 -5.92
N ASP A 24 4.38 2.04 -6.92
CA ASP A 24 5.80 1.68 -6.91
C ASP A 24 6.72 2.90 -6.78
N ARG A 25 6.43 3.99 -7.51
CA ARG A 25 7.21 5.25 -7.45
C ARG A 25 7.10 5.97 -6.10
N LYS A 26 5.91 6.03 -5.49
CA LYS A 26 5.72 6.63 -4.15
C LYS A 26 6.36 5.76 -3.06
N THR A 27 6.28 4.44 -3.22
CA THR A 27 6.90 3.44 -2.35
C THR A 27 8.42 3.68 -2.30
N GLN A 28 9.08 3.88 -3.45
CA GLN A 28 10.50 4.28 -3.52
C GLN A 28 10.87 5.57 -2.76
N LYS A 29 9.91 6.45 -2.48
CA LYS A 29 10.12 7.71 -1.74
C LYS A 29 9.63 7.64 -0.28
N THR A 30 9.39 6.45 0.26
CA THR A 30 8.85 6.24 1.61
C THR A 30 7.54 7.00 1.87
N GLN A 31 6.72 7.20 0.82
CA GLN A 31 5.47 7.95 0.89
C GLN A 31 4.26 7.03 0.65
N THR A 32 3.28 7.05 1.55
CA THR A 32 2.06 6.23 1.44
C THR A 32 1.07 6.79 0.42
N LEU A 33 0.04 6.01 0.06
CA LEU A 33 -1.11 6.47 -0.73
C LEU A 33 -1.91 7.61 -0.06
N ASN A 34 -1.79 7.75 1.26
CA ASN A 34 -2.32 8.88 2.02
C ASN A 34 -1.35 10.06 2.08
N SER A 35 -0.24 10.02 1.34
CA SER A 35 0.83 11.02 1.32
C SER A 35 1.57 11.18 2.65
N GLU A 36 1.52 10.17 3.52
CA GLU A 36 2.28 10.13 4.78
C GLU A 36 3.72 9.70 4.51
N PHE A 37 4.68 10.29 5.21
CA PHE A 37 6.06 9.80 5.21
C PHE A 37 6.22 8.80 6.35
N VAL A 38 6.61 7.57 6.00
CA VAL A 38 6.81 6.46 6.96
C VAL A 38 8.28 6.06 7.00
N ARG A 39 8.68 5.32 8.04
CA ARG A 39 10.10 5.09 8.36
C ARG A 39 10.76 4.03 7.49
N SER A 40 9.98 3.16 6.85
CA SER A 40 10.51 2.10 5.99
C SER A 40 9.67 1.83 4.75
N MET A 41 10.31 1.24 3.74
CA MET A 41 9.65 0.74 2.53
C MET A 41 8.57 -0.31 2.86
N GLU A 42 8.83 -1.12 3.89
CA GLU A 42 7.95 -2.20 4.31
C GLU A 42 6.69 -1.65 4.99
N GLU A 43 6.83 -0.61 5.82
CA GLU A 43 5.70 0.15 6.35
C GLU A 43 4.87 0.81 5.24
N VAL A 44 5.50 1.36 4.17
CA VAL A 44 4.72 1.88 3.02
C VAL A 44 3.88 0.78 2.40
N ARG A 45 4.46 -0.40 2.21
CA ARG A 45 3.75 -1.55 1.62
C ARG A 45 2.60 -1.99 2.51
N ILE A 46 2.77 -2.00 3.83
CA ILE A 46 1.71 -2.31 4.80
C ILE A 46 0.60 -1.23 4.76
N ALA A 47 0.94 0.05 4.85
CA ALA A 47 -0.01 1.16 4.79
C ALA A 47 -0.84 1.11 3.48
N ASN A 48 -0.17 0.91 2.35
CA ASN A 48 -0.82 0.79 1.05
C ASN A 48 -1.71 -0.46 1.00
N PHE A 49 -1.26 -1.60 1.55
CA PHE A 49 -2.09 -2.80 1.64
C PHE A 49 -3.38 -2.55 2.42
N LEU A 50 -3.30 -1.95 3.62
CA LEU A 50 -4.45 -1.62 4.46
C LEU A 50 -5.41 -0.67 3.72
N TYR A 51 -4.87 0.39 3.10
CA TYR A 51 -5.66 1.34 2.30
C TYR A 51 -6.39 0.66 1.12
N MET A 52 -5.68 -0.19 0.39
CA MET A 52 -6.20 -0.93 -0.77
C MET A 52 -7.26 -1.97 -0.38
N HIS A 53 -7.25 -2.44 0.87
CA HIS A 53 -8.23 -3.38 1.40
C HIS A 53 -9.31 -2.72 2.28
N GLN A 54 -9.39 -1.39 2.27
CA GLN A 54 -10.39 -0.62 3.02
C GLN A 54 -10.37 -0.90 4.53
N ILE A 55 -9.17 -1.12 5.06
CA ILE A 55 -8.94 -1.13 6.52
C ILE A 55 -8.55 0.29 6.92
N GLU A 56 -9.28 0.86 7.87
CA GLU A 56 -8.90 2.14 8.47
C GLU A 56 -7.66 1.92 9.34
N TYR A 57 -6.69 2.82 9.22
CA TYR A 57 -5.47 2.75 9.99
C TYR A 57 -5.02 4.14 10.45
N GLU A 58 -4.29 4.16 11.55
CA GLU A 58 -3.55 5.30 12.09
C GLU A 58 -2.07 4.92 12.16
N TYR A 59 -1.18 5.74 11.61
CA TYR A 59 0.27 5.51 11.60
C TYR A 59 0.93 6.10 12.86
N GLU A 60 1.78 5.31 13.52
CA GLU A 60 2.47 5.68 14.77
C GLU A 60 1.60 6.35 15.85
N PRO A 61 0.39 5.83 16.17
CA PRO A 61 -0.41 6.39 17.24
C PRO A 61 0.30 6.25 18.57
N ILE A 62 0.10 7.23 19.45
CA ILE A 62 0.55 7.11 20.84
C ILE A 62 -0.24 5.97 21.50
N TYR A 63 0.47 4.94 21.95
CA TYR A 63 -0.15 3.84 22.65
C TYR A 63 -0.62 4.28 24.04
N GLN A 64 -1.83 3.85 24.42
CA GLN A 64 -2.51 4.35 25.61
C GLN A 64 -1.83 3.94 26.93
N TYR A 65 -1.01 2.90 26.93
CA TYR A 65 -0.28 2.43 28.09
C TYR A 65 1.22 2.70 27.92
N PRO A 66 1.87 3.38 28.88
CA PRO A 66 3.31 3.64 28.78
C PRO A 66 4.11 2.35 29.01
N ILE A 67 5.24 2.21 28.30
CA ILE A 67 6.28 1.26 28.70
C ILE A 67 7.04 1.89 29.86
N LEU A 68 7.08 1.21 31.01
CA LEU A 68 7.83 1.65 32.18
C LEU A 68 9.31 1.84 31.80
N ASP A 69 9.95 2.89 32.32
CA ASP A 69 11.34 3.26 32.06
C ASP A 69 11.69 3.70 30.61
N ALA A 70 10.69 3.91 29.74
CA ALA A 70 10.90 4.47 28.42
C ALA A 70 10.90 6.00 28.43
N ASN A 71 11.95 6.62 27.87
CA ASN A 71 12.04 8.09 27.69
C ASN A 71 11.02 8.65 26.68
N LYS A 72 10.41 7.80 25.87
CA LYS A 72 9.42 8.18 24.85
C LYS A 72 8.20 7.26 24.94
N PRO A 73 6.99 7.78 24.67
CA PRO A 73 5.81 6.95 24.55
C PRO A 73 6.03 5.86 23.51
N TYR A 74 5.48 4.67 23.77
CA TYR A 74 5.44 3.61 22.78
C TYR A 74 4.44 3.99 21.69
N THR A 75 4.88 3.89 20.44
CA THR A 75 4.07 4.08 19.24
C THR A 75 4.17 2.81 18.41
N PRO A 76 3.13 1.95 18.36
CA PRO A 76 3.09 0.86 17.38
C PRO A 76 3.09 1.43 15.97
N ASP A 77 3.57 0.68 14.98
CA ASP A 77 3.64 1.18 13.60
C ASP A 77 2.27 1.54 13.05
N PHE A 78 1.26 0.69 13.30
CA PHE A 78 -0.12 0.99 12.94
C PHE A 78 -1.11 0.59 14.04
N LYS A 79 -2.21 1.34 14.12
CA LYS A 79 -3.46 0.89 14.75
C LYS A 79 -4.51 0.78 13.66
N ILE A 80 -5.18 -0.37 13.58
CA ILE A 80 -6.21 -0.63 12.58
C ILE A 80 -7.59 -0.73 13.22
N THR A 81 -8.59 -0.19 12.54
CA THR A 81 -9.98 -0.26 12.97
C THR A 81 -10.90 -0.75 11.87
N GLN A 82 -11.82 -1.65 12.20
CA GLN A 82 -12.89 -2.06 11.29
C GLN A 82 -14.07 -2.57 12.11
N ARG A 83 -15.28 -2.01 11.87
CA ARG A 83 -16.53 -2.42 12.53
C ARG A 83 -16.44 -2.47 14.07
N GLY A 84 -15.75 -1.49 14.66
CA GLY A 84 -15.56 -1.42 16.12
C GLY A 84 -14.49 -2.35 16.69
N LYS A 85 -13.87 -3.21 15.87
CA LYS A 85 -12.67 -3.97 16.25
C LYS A 85 -11.42 -3.10 16.10
N THR A 86 -10.49 -3.23 17.04
CA THR A 86 -9.17 -2.58 17.00
C THR A 86 -8.07 -3.61 17.19
N SER A 87 -7.03 -3.52 16.38
CA SER A 87 -5.78 -4.28 16.53
C SER A 87 -4.61 -3.34 16.23
N TYR A 88 -3.43 -3.69 16.72
CA TYR A 88 -2.19 -2.97 16.45
C TYR A 88 -1.30 -3.82 15.56
N ILE A 89 -0.48 -3.19 14.72
CA ILE A 89 0.48 -3.86 13.85
C ILE A 89 1.86 -3.32 14.19
N GLU A 90 2.82 -4.24 14.32
CA GLU A 90 4.23 -3.95 14.46
C GLU A 90 5.02 -4.75 13.40
N HIS A 91 5.89 -4.08 12.68
CA HIS A 91 6.76 -4.65 11.66
C HIS A 91 8.21 -4.62 12.15
N PHE A 92 8.80 -5.81 12.27
CA PHE A 92 10.17 -5.97 12.71
C PHE A 92 11.10 -6.16 11.53
N GLY A 93 12.12 -5.30 11.42
CA GLY A 93 13.13 -5.37 10.35
C GLY A 93 14.11 -6.55 10.44
N ILE A 94 13.85 -7.52 11.32
CA ILE A 94 14.63 -8.75 11.52
C ILE A 94 13.81 -9.95 11.05
N THR A 95 14.47 -11.09 10.88
CA THR A 95 13.80 -12.34 10.57
C THR A 95 12.99 -12.85 11.77
N GLU A 96 12.01 -13.71 11.53
CA GLU A 96 11.16 -14.31 12.56
C GLU A 96 11.96 -15.13 13.59
N ASP A 97 13.04 -15.78 13.16
CA ASP A 97 14.01 -16.49 14.01
C ASP A 97 15.00 -15.55 14.73
N GLY A 98 14.81 -14.24 14.59
CA GLY A 98 15.54 -13.23 15.34
C GLY A 98 16.92 -12.92 14.78
N GLN A 99 17.18 -13.16 13.49
CA GLN A 99 18.47 -12.91 12.85
C GLN A 99 18.45 -11.61 12.04
N SER A 100 19.61 -10.98 11.89
CA SER A 100 19.80 -9.81 11.03
C SER A 100 21.28 -9.61 10.72
N ASP A 101 21.61 -9.42 9.44
CA ASP A 101 22.98 -9.10 9.00
C ASP A 101 23.37 -7.64 9.26
N ARG A 102 22.42 -6.82 9.73
CA ARG A 102 22.60 -5.37 9.90
C ARG A 102 23.05 -4.96 11.30
N TYR A 103 22.96 -5.85 12.29
CA TYR A 103 23.17 -5.54 13.70
C TYR A 103 24.35 -6.32 14.28
N SER A 104 25.06 -5.72 15.25
CA SER A 104 25.94 -6.49 16.12
C SER A 104 25.12 -7.47 16.98
N LYS A 105 25.78 -8.48 17.55
CA LYS A 105 25.10 -9.43 18.43
C LYS A 105 24.43 -8.74 19.63
N GLU A 106 25.11 -7.78 20.24
CA GLU A 106 24.60 -7.03 21.39
C GLU A 106 23.43 -6.10 21.00
N GLU A 107 23.46 -5.54 19.79
CA GLU A 107 22.36 -4.74 19.25
C GLU A 107 21.13 -5.60 18.96
N LEU A 108 21.35 -6.79 18.39
CA LEU A 108 20.30 -7.75 18.08
C LEU A 108 19.64 -8.28 19.35
N ASP A 109 20.41 -8.63 20.38
CA ASP A 109 19.88 -9.08 21.67
C ASP A 109 19.01 -7.99 22.33
N ARG A 110 19.47 -6.74 22.30
CA ARG A 110 18.67 -5.59 22.77
C ARG A 110 17.40 -5.41 21.95
N TYR A 111 17.48 -5.57 20.63
CA TYR A 111 16.33 -5.42 19.74
C TYR A 111 15.28 -6.52 20.02
N ILE A 112 15.70 -7.78 20.16
CA ILE A 112 14.84 -8.91 20.52
C ILE A 112 14.19 -8.69 21.89
N ALA A 113 14.94 -8.19 22.88
CA ALA A 113 14.37 -7.86 24.19
C ALA A 113 13.23 -6.83 24.06
N ARG A 114 13.44 -5.76 23.29
CA ARG A 114 12.40 -4.75 23.03
C ARG A 114 11.17 -5.32 22.32
N ILE A 115 11.34 -6.30 21.41
CA ILE A 115 10.21 -7.00 20.79
C ILE A 115 9.39 -7.73 21.86
N LYS A 116 10.06 -8.46 22.76
CA LYS A 116 9.39 -9.19 23.85
C LYS A 116 8.66 -8.25 24.77
N ASP A 117 9.27 -7.13 25.15
CA ASP A 117 8.63 -6.11 25.99
C ASP A 117 7.34 -5.57 25.36
N LYS A 118 7.37 -5.27 24.05
CA LYS A 118 6.18 -4.83 23.30
C LYS A 118 5.09 -5.90 23.30
N LYS A 119 5.43 -7.16 23.00
CA LYS A 119 4.45 -8.27 23.01
C LYS A 119 3.83 -8.45 24.40
N HIS A 120 4.66 -8.46 25.43
CA HIS A 120 4.22 -8.61 26.81
C HIS A 120 3.33 -7.45 27.27
N LEU A 121 3.60 -6.22 26.83
CA LEU A 121 2.76 -5.07 27.10
C LEU A 121 1.34 -5.25 26.53
N HIS A 122 1.23 -5.72 25.29
CA HIS A 122 -0.08 -5.97 24.67
C HIS A 122 -0.82 -7.14 25.35
N GLU A 123 -0.10 -8.21 25.71
CA GLU A 123 -0.66 -9.33 26.47
C GLU A 123 -1.21 -8.88 27.85
N THR A 124 -0.44 -8.08 28.57
CA THR A 124 -0.79 -7.56 29.91
C THR A 124 -2.03 -6.68 29.87
N HIS A 125 -2.19 -5.90 28.79
CA HIS A 125 -3.30 -4.98 28.62
C HIS A 125 -4.45 -5.54 27.78
N HIS A 126 -4.37 -6.81 27.38
CA HIS A 126 -5.36 -7.51 26.57
C HIS A 126 -5.70 -6.77 25.26
N THR A 127 -4.70 -6.17 24.63
CA THR A 127 -4.81 -5.55 23.31
C THR A 127 -4.31 -6.50 22.24
N ASP A 128 -4.98 -6.49 21.09
CA ASP A 128 -4.65 -7.39 19.97
C ASP A 128 -3.48 -6.83 19.17
N LEU A 129 -2.37 -7.58 19.11
CA LEU A 129 -1.16 -7.23 18.37
C LEU A 129 -0.92 -8.22 17.23
N ILE A 130 -0.68 -7.69 16.04
CA ILE A 130 -0.24 -8.41 14.86
C ILE A 130 1.24 -8.08 14.65
N CYS A 131 2.08 -9.11 14.61
CA CYS A 131 3.51 -8.96 14.37
C CYS A 131 3.85 -9.45 12.96
N THR A 132 4.61 -8.66 12.23
CA THR A 132 5.19 -9.07 10.94
C THR A 132 6.70 -8.91 10.99
N TYR A 133 7.42 -9.71 10.20
CA TYR A 133 8.88 -9.75 10.18
C TYR A 133 9.39 -9.52 8.76
N SER A 134 10.59 -8.96 8.59
CA SER A 134 11.16 -8.72 7.25
C SER A 134 11.35 -10.03 6.46
N HIS A 135 11.63 -11.12 7.17
CA HIS A 135 11.63 -12.47 6.62
C HIS A 135 10.95 -13.45 7.57
N HIS A 136 10.00 -14.21 7.05
CA HIS A 136 9.34 -15.29 7.79
C HIS A 136 10.03 -16.62 7.54
N SER A 137 9.97 -17.51 8.53
CA SER A 137 10.64 -18.83 8.49
C SER A 137 10.15 -19.74 7.36
N ASP A 138 8.94 -19.52 6.86
CA ASP A 138 8.34 -20.23 5.72
C ASP A 138 8.72 -19.64 4.35
N GLY A 139 9.54 -18.58 4.33
CA GLY A 139 9.99 -17.89 3.12
C GLY A 139 8.92 -17.07 2.40
N ARG A 140 7.69 -16.95 2.96
CA ARG A 140 6.61 -16.15 2.36
C ARG A 140 6.76 -14.66 2.69
N ASP A 141 6.22 -13.82 1.82
CA ASP A 141 6.23 -12.35 2.00
C ASP A 141 5.37 -11.94 3.21
N TYR A 142 5.85 -10.95 3.97
CA TYR A 142 5.19 -10.48 5.19
C TYR A 142 3.77 -9.92 4.95
N LEU A 143 3.44 -9.45 3.74
CA LEU A 143 2.06 -9.04 3.42
C LEU A 143 1.12 -10.25 3.34
N SER A 144 1.63 -11.42 2.98
CA SER A 144 0.84 -12.65 2.96
C SER A 144 0.51 -13.09 4.38
N HIS A 145 1.49 -13.02 5.28
CA HIS A 145 1.29 -13.24 6.71
C HIS A 145 0.31 -12.24 7.32
N LEU A 146 0.52 -10.94 7.05
CA LEU A 146 -0.40 -9.89 7.49
C LEU A 146 -1.84 -10.18 7.02
N ARG A 147 -2.00 -10.58 5.76
CA ARG A 147 -3.31 -10.93 5.21
C ARG A 147 -3.97 -12.09 5.96
N GLU A 148 -3.22 -13.15 6.26
CA GLU A 148 -3.71 -14.31 7.01
C GLU A 148 -4.10 -13.93 8.43
N GLU A 149 -3.25 -13.17 9.13
CA GLU A 149 -3.48 -12.70 10.49
C GLU A 149 -4.73 -11.80 10.59
N LEU A 150 -4.96 -10.96 9.59
CA LEU A 150 -6.16 -10.11 9.47
C LEU A 150 -7.42 -10.96 9.28
N LEU A 151 -7.38 -11.92 8.34
CA LEU A 151 -8.53 -12.78 8.06
C LEU A 151 -8.87 -13.68 9.25
N TRP A 152 -7.86 -14.25 9.92
CA TRP A 152 -8.05 -15.06 11.12
C TRP A 152 -8.68 -14.26 12.27
N ARG A 153 -8.32 -12.98 12.38
CA ARG A 153 -8.95 -12.02 13.30
C ARG A 153 -10.33 -11.55 12.85
N GLY A 154 -10.83 -11.97 11.69
CA GLY A 154 -12.15 -11.59 11.19
C GLY A 154 -12.22 -10.22 10.55
N TYR A 155 -11.08 -9.64 10.14
CA TYR A 155 -11.09 -8.46 9.27
C TYR A 155 -11.54 -8.83 7.86
N GLU A 156 -12.36 -7.99 7.26
CA GLU A 156 -12.81 -8.12 5.87
C GLU A 156 -11.89 -7.36 4.93
N LEU A 157 -11.30 -8.08 3.98
CA LEU A 157 -10.37 -7.54 3.00
C LEU A 157 -11.08 -7.24 1.68
N THR A 158 -11.83 -6.14 1.64
CA THR A 158 -12.53 -5.71 0.43
C THR A 158 -11.62 -4.85 -0.43
N LYS A 159 -11.22 -5.36 -1.61
CA LYS A 159 -10.36 -4.60 -2.52
C LYS A 159 -11.07 -3.31 -2.95
N ARG A 160 -10.41 -2.17 -2.70
CA ARG A 160 -10.87 -0.85 -3.11
C ARG A 160 -10.92 -0.76 -4.65
N PRO A 161 -11.96 -0.15 -5.23
CA PRO A 161 -12.03 0.08 -6.67
C PRO A 161 -10.81 0.86 -7.17
N ALA A 162 -10.25 0.45 -8.31
CA ALA A 162 -9.05 1.10 -8.87
C ALA A 162 -9.32 2.56 -9.23
N GLU A 163 -10.56 2.87 -9.61
CA GLU A 163 -11.04 4.20 -9.94
C GLU A 163 -10.98 5.16 -8.73
N GLU A 164 -11.29 4.68 -7.53
CA GLU A 164 -11.19 5.48 -6.29
C GLU A 164 -9.75 5.72 -5.88
N VAL A 165 -8.92 4.67 -5.96
CA VAL A 165 -7.48 4.77 -5.68
C VAL A 165 -6.83 5.78 -6.63
N TYR A 166 -7.18 5.69 -7.92
CA TYR A 166 -6.73 6.62 -8.95
C TYR A 166 -7.16 8.05 -8.64
N LYS A 167 -8.45 8.28 -8.37
CA LYS A 167 -8.97 9.62 -8.07
C LYS A 167 -8.19 10.26 -6.91
N LYS A 168 -7.97 9.51 -5.83
CA LYS A 168 -7.16 9.99 -4.69
C LYS A 168 -5.71 10.29 -5.07
N LEU A 169 -5.08 9.42 -5.86
CA LEU A 169 -3.71 9.62 -6.33
C LEU A 169 -3.58 10.90 -7.17
N VAL A 170 -4.49 11.12 -8.11
CA VAL A 170 -4.52 12.31 -8.97
C VAL A 170 -4.80 13.59 -8.17
N ASP A 171 -5.72 13.53 -7.21
CA ASP A 171 -6.06 14.67 -6.36
C ASP A 171 -4.92 15.02 -5.39
N SER A 172 -4.04 14.07 -5.07
CA SER A 172 -2.87 14.26 -4.18
C SER A 172 -1.61 14.81 -4.86
N GLU A 173 -1.54 14.84 -6.20
CA GLU A 173 -0.37 15.34 -6.93
C GLU A 173 -0.54 16.80 -7.36
N GLU A 174 0.50 17.62 -7.18
CA GLU A 174 0.58 18.96 -7.78
C GLU A 174 0.42 18.94 -9.31
N SER A 175 0.72 17.80 -9.94
CA SER A 175 0.64 17.55 -11.38
C SER A 175 -0.71 16.99 -11.87
N LYS A 176 -1.83 17.18 -11.13
CA LYS A 176 -3.17 16.66 -11.47
C LYS A 176 -3.58 16.79 -12.94
N TYR A 177 -3.15 17.86 -13.62
CA TYR A 177 -3.43 18.11 -15.03
C TYR A 177 -2.56 17.28 -15.98
N ILE A 178 -1.27 17.13 -15.65
CA ILE A 178 -0.35 16.28 -16.41
C ILE A 178 -0.82 14.83 -16.33
N THR A 179 -1.24 14.38 -15.14
CA THR A 179 -1.73 13.01 -14.94
C THR A 179 -3.02 12.73 -15.71
N ARG A 180 -3.97 13.67 -15.73
CA ARG A 180 -5.17 13.59 -16.58
C ARG A 180 -4.82 13.54 -18.08
N LEU A 181 -3.86 14.36 -18.50
CA LEU A 181 -3.40 14.41 -19.89
C LEU A 181 -2.71 13.11 -20.29
N THR A 182 -1.83 12.56 -19.44
CA THR A 182 -1.17 11.27 -19.68
C THR A 182 -2.20 10.16 -19.81
N LEU A 183 -3.24 10.14 -18.97
CA LEU A 183 -4.31 9.13 -19.07
C LEU A 183 -5.10 9.27 -20.38
N LEU A 184 -5.42 10.50 -20.79
CA LEU A 184 -6.08 10.77 -22.06
C LEU A 184 -5.24 10.24 -23.22
N ILE A 185 -3.93 10.53 -23.20
CA ILE A 185 -2.98 10.10 -24.24
C ILE A 185 -2.83 8.58 -24.25
N CYS A 186 -2.66 7.93 -23.09
CA CYS A 186 -2.56 6.46 -23.01
C CYS A 186 -3.85 5.79 -23.49
N THR A 187 -5.01 6.32 -23.11
CA THR A 187 -6.32 5.84 -23.56
C THR A 187 -6.47 6.00 -25.06
N PHE A 188 -6.10 7.16 -25.59
CA PHE A 188 -6.11 7.44 -27.03
C PHE A 188 -5.19 6.49 -27.79
N ILE A 189 -3.93 6.35 -27.37
CA ILE A 189 -2.94 5.47 -28.02
C ILE A 189 -3.42 4.02 -28.02
N ASN A 190 -3.99 3.55 -26.91
CA ASN A 190 -4.49 2.18 -26.83
C ASN A 190 -5.71 1.97 -27.71
N ASN A 191 -6.71 2.87 -27.66
CA ASN A 191 -7.88 2.80 -28.54
C ASN A 191 -7.50 2.87 -30.03
N PHE A 192 -6.50 3.69 -30.36
CA PHE A 192 -5.96 3.82 -31.71
C PHE A 192 -5.31 2.51 -32.18
N LYS A 193 -4.50 1.89 -31.32
CA LYS A 193 -3.87 0.59 -31.60
C LYS A 193 -4.87 -0.57 -31.67
N THR A 194 -5.85 -0.63 -30.76
CA THR A 194 -6.86 -1.71 -30.74
C THR A 194 -7.79 -1.67 -31.94
N GLN A 195 -8.03 -0.49 -32.51
CA GLN A 195 -8.76 -0.33 -33.77
C GLN A 195 -7.91 -0.66 -35.01
N GLY A 196 -6.65 -1.08 -34.81
CA GLY A 196 -5.74 -1.48 -35.89
C GLY A 196 -5.19 -0.32 -36.71
N TYR A 197 -5.26 0.91 -36.19
CA TYR A 197 -4.77 2.07 -36.92
C TYR A 197 -3.25 2.17 -36.88
N SER A 198 -2.66 2.34 -38.05
CA SER A 198 -1.25 2.69 -38.23
C SER A 198 -1.05 4.20 -38.11
N THR A 199 0.20 4.64 -38.04
CA THR A 199 0.55 6.07 -37.97
C THR A 199 0.02 6.89 -39.16
N GLU A 200 -0.25 6.25 -40.30
CA GLU A 200 -0.81 6.90 -41.49
C GLU A 200 -2.23 7.42 -41.25
N LYS A 201 -2.97 6.84 -40.28
CA LYS A 201 -4.33 7.30 -39.94
C LYS A 201 -4.33 8.72 -39.34
N PHE A 202 -3.19 9.20 -38.83
CA PHE A 202 -3.07 10.59 -38.38
C PHE A 202 -3.15 11.58 -39.55
N ASP A 203 -2.67 11.20 -40.74
CA ASP A 203 -2.75 12.06 -41.92
C ASP A 203 -4.19 12.18 -42.43
N ASP A 204 -4.96 11.08 -42.38
CA ASP A 204 -6.40 11.09 -42.64
C ASP A 204 -7.15 12.00 -41.68
N TYR A 205 -6.86 11.90 -40.38
CA TYR A 205 -7.50 12.76 -39.37
C TYR A 205 -7.13 14.22 -39.55
N LYS A 206 -5.87 14.53 -39.88
CA LYS A 206 -5.40 15.88 -40.18
C LYS A 206 -6.11 16.48 -41.39
N ALA A 207 -6.35 15.69 -42.44
CA ALA A 207 -7.07 16.11 -43.63
C ALA A 207 -8.59 16.31 -43.36
N ALA A 208 -9.16 15.52 -42.44
CA ALA A 208 -10.57 15.60 -42.06
C ALA A 208 -10.89 16.72 -41.07
N THR A 209 -9.94 17.14 -40.23
CA THR A 209 -10.11 18.28 -39.33
C THR A 209 -9.90 19.61 -40.07
N LYS A 210 -11.01 20.30 -40.37
CA LYS A 210 -10.98 21.74 -40.65
C LYS A 210 -10.82 22.47 -39.32
N ASN A 211 -9.60 22.83 -38.96
CA ASN A 211 -9.39 23.79 -37.86
C ASN A 211 -10.03 25.12 -38.28
N VAL A 212 -11.07 25.54 -37.56
CA VAL A 212 -11.57 26.92 -37.53
C VAL A 212 -10.86 27.63 -36.39
#